data_AF-A0A2G8PEI5-F1
#
_entry.id   AF-A0A2G8PEI5-F1
#
_cell.length_a   1.000
_cell.length_b   1.000
_cell.length_c   1.000
_cell.angle_alpha   90.00
_cell.angle_beta   90.00
_cell.angle_gamma   90.00
#
_symmetry.space_group_name_H-M   'P 1'
#
loop_
_entity.id
_entity.type
_entity.pdbx_description
1 polymer ?
#
loop_
_entity_poly.entity_id
_entity_poly.type
_entity_poly.pdbx_seq_one_letter_code
_entity_poly.pdbx_strand_id
1 'polypeptide(L)' 'MFRLPMSARSKVEALPKGMDPRQFTAADVAAIAERLERNEYPNVFDCLEDWHTLRAIAFYSPELVAPYAHLLEWEVDED' A
#
# COMPACT_ATOMS: atom_id res chain seq x y z
N MET A 1 34.33 20.13 2.52
CA MET A 1 33.29 20.18 3.57
C MET A 1 32.01 19.64 2.96
N PHE A 2 31.80 18.33 2.99
CA PHE A 2 30.59 17.72 2.41
C PHE A 2 29.61 17.40 3.53
N ARG A 3 28.51 18.15 3.59
CA ARG A 3 27.35 17.81 4.40
C ARG A 3 26.37 17.07 3.49
N LEU A 4 26.40 15.74 3.53
CA LEU A 4 25.24 14.95 3.12
C LEU A 4 24.09 15.28 4.08
N PRO A 5 22.91 15.71 3.63
CA PRO A 5 21.73 15.61 4.48
C PRO A 5 21.39 14.13 4.62
N MET A 6 21.58 13.65 5.85
CA MET A 6 21.08 12.36 6.35
C MET A 6 19.57 12.24 6.07
N SER A 7 19.19 11.07 5.56
CA SER A 7 17.86 10.46 5.54
C SER A 7 16.70 11.39 5.92
N ALA A 8 15.93 11.81 4.92
CA ALA A 8 14.51 12.03 5.14
C ALA A 8 13.98 10.69 5.64
N ARG A 9 13.75 10.61 6.97
CA ARG A 9 13.09 9.47 7.59
C ARG A 9 11.82 9.21 6.78
N SER A 10 11.67 7.98 6.27
CA SER A 10 10.37 7.43 5.89
C SER A 10 9.51 7.41 7.14
N LYS A 11 8.94 8.56 7.48
CA LYS A 11 7.66 8.57 8.17
C LYS A 11 6.71 8.13 7.08
N VAL A 12 6.46 6.82 7.03
CA VAL A 12 5.34 6.26 6.28
C VAL A 12 4.12 6.85 6.95
N GLU A 13 3.76 8.07 6.54
CA GLU A 13 2.63 8.79 7.08
C GLU A 13 1.43 7.96 6.67
N ALA A 14 0.72 7.41 7.67
CA ALA A 14 -0.41 6.55 7.43
C ALA A 14 -1.38 7.28 6.48
N LEU A 15 -1.70 6.64 5.36
CA LEU A 15 -2.64 7.19 4.40
C LEU A 15 -3.96 7.52 5.11
N PRO A 16 -4.66 8.59 4.69
CA PRO A 16 -5.90 8.98 5.32
C PRO A 16 -6.92 7.84 5.25
N LYS A 17 -7.26 7.29 6.43
CA LYS A 17 -8.26 6.22 6.57
C LYS A 17 -9.63 6.74 6.11
N GLY A 18 -10.34 5.96 5.28
CA GLY A 18 -11.68 6.32 4.79
C GLY A 18 -11.73 7.25 3.57
N MET A 19 -10.61 7.46 2.88
CA MET A 19 -10.58 8.13 1.57
C MET A 19 -11.35 7.31 0.51
N ASP A 20 -11.95 7.99 -0.48
CA ASP A 20 -12.55 7.31 -1.62
C ASP A 20 -11.46 6.54 -2.40
N PRO A 21 -11.61 5.22 -2.62
CA PRO A 21 -10.61 4.39 -3.30
C PRO A 21 -10.21 4.90 -4.69
N ARG A 22 -11.04 5.72 -5.35
CA ARG A 22 -10.76 6.31 -6.67
C ARG A 22 -9.75 7.47 -6.61
N GLN A 23 -9.39 7.92 -5.41
CA GLN A 23 -8.47 9.05 -5.22
C GLN A 23 -7.01 8.59 -5.00
N PHE A 24 -6.76 7.28 -4.87
CA PHE A 24 -5.43 6.74 -4.65
C PHE A 24 -4.56 6.85 -5.90
N THR A 25 -3.29 7.21 -5.69
CA THR A 25 -2.26 7.20 -6.73
C THR A 25 -1.43 5.93 -6.67
N ALA A 26 -0.66 5.63 -7.72
CA ALA A 26 0.27 4.50 -7.72
C ALA A 26 1.28 4.54 -6.56
N ALA A 27 1.71 5.73 -6.14
CA ALA A 27 2.61 5.89 -4.99
C ALA A 27 1.95 5.53 -3.67
N ASP A 28 0.67 5.89 -3.49
CA ASP A 28 -0.10 5.54 -2.31
C ASP A 28 -0.33 4.03 -2.23
N VAL A 29 -0.67 3.40 -3.37
CA VAL A 29 -0.85 1.94 -3.47
C VAL A 29 0.45 1.21 -3.15
N ALA A 30 1.58 1.66 -3.71
CA ALA A 30 2.90 1.10 -3.42
C ALA A 30 3.24 1.19 -1.92
N ALA A 31 2.89 2.31 -1.26
CA ALA A 31 3.10 2.47 0.17
C ALA A 31 2.20 1.54 1.02
N ILE A 32 0.97 1.24 0.57
CA ILE A 32 0.10 0.23 1.22
C ILE A 32 0.73 -1.15 1.08
N ALA A 33 1.10 -1.53 -0.15
CA ALA A 33 1.70 -2.82 -0.44
C ALA A 33 2.99 -3.04 0.36
N GLU A 34 3.87 -2.03 0.45
CA GLU A 34 5.10 -2.11 1.26
C GLU A 34 4.80 -2.41 2.73
N ARG A 35 3.76 -1.80 3.31
CA ARG A 35 3.38 -2.07 4.70
C ARG A 35 2.86 -3.49 4.89
N LEU A 36 2.02 -3.97 3.97
CA LEU A 36 1.49 -5.34 3.97
C LEU A 36 2.61 -6.38 3.86
N GLU A 37 3.57 -6.16 2.95
CA GLU A 37 4.75 -7.01 2.75
C GLU A 37 5.63 -7.08 3.99
N ARG A 38 5.89 -5.94 4.63
CA ARG A 38 6.69 -5.91 5.85
C ARG A 38 5.99 -6.64 6.99
N ASN A 39 4.66 -6.58 7.05
CA ASN A 39 3.85 -7.22 8.08
C ASN A 39 4.27 -6.81 9.52
N GLU A 40 4.82 -5.60 9.68
CA GLU A 40 5.29 -5.04 10.95
C GLU A 40 4.24 -4.12 11.59
N TYR A 41 2.98 -4.53 11.54
CA TYR A 41 1.89 -3.75 12.11
C TYR A 41 1.89 -3.83 13.64
N PRO A 42 1.62 -2.71 14.34
CA PRO A 42 1.52 -2.71 15.79
C PRO A 42 0.29 -3.49 16.30
N ASN A 43 -0.70 -3.71 15.42
CA ASN A 43 -1.97 -4.35 15.73
C ASN A 43 -2.54 -5.00 14.47
N VAL A 44 -3.19 -6.16 14.62
CA VAL A 44 -3.74 -6.95 13.50
C VAL A 44 -4.82 -6.20 12.72
N PHE A 45 -5.57 -5.32 13.37
CA PHE A 45 -6.60 -4.54 12.70
C PHE A 45 -6.01 -3.50 11.72
N ASP A 46 -4.81 -2.96 11.98
CA ASP A 46 -4.17 -2.03 11.05
C ASP A 46 -3.73 -2.74 9.76
N CYS A 47 -3.26 -4.00 9.87
CA CYS A 47 -2.98 -4.84 8.69
C CYS A 47 -4.25 -5.11 7.88
N LEU A 48 -5.34 -5.47 8.58
CA LEU A 48 -6.63 -5.75 7.96
C LEU A 48 -7.22 -4.52 7.25
N GLU A 49 -7.05 -3.32 7.82
CA GLU A 49 -7.49 -2.06 7.18
C GLU A 49 -6.72 -1.76 5.90
N ASP A 50 -5.41 -1.92 5.88
CA ASP A 50 -4.60 -1.74 4.67
C ASP A 50 -4.98 -2.75 3.59
N TRP A 51 -5.19 -4.02 3.97
CA TRP A 51 -5.64 -5.06 3.06
C TRP A 51 -7.03 -4.76 2.47
N HIS A 52 -7.98 -4.32 3.30
CA HIS A 52 -9.30 -3.91 2.81
C HIS A 52 -9.23 -2.69 1.90
N THR A 53 -8.33 -1.75 2.19
CA THR A 53 -8.11 -0.57 1.35
C THR A 53 -7.57 -0.98 -0.02
N LEU A 54 -6.54 -1.84 -0.05
CA LEU A 54 -5.97 -2.37 -1.29
C LEU A 54 -7.03 -3.12 -2.12
N ARG A 55 -7.86 -3.95 -1.46
CA ARG A 55 -8.96 -4.66 -2.09
C ARG A 55 -10.05 -3.72 -2.64
N ALA A 56 -10.37 -2.64 -1.94
CA ALA A 56 -11.33 -1.64 -2.40
C ALA A 56 -10.81 -0.87 -3.62
N ILE A 57 -9.53 -0.48 -3.62
CA ILE A 57 -8.90 0.20 -4.77
C ILE A 57 -8.96 -0.72 -6.00
N ALA A 58 -8.65 -2.00 -5.83
CA ALA A 58 -8.62 -2.94 -6.93
C ALA A 58 -9.99 -3.15 -7.62
N PHE A 59 -11.10 -2.85 -6.93
CA PHE A 59 -12.44 -2.85 -7.55
C PHE A 59 -12.68 -1.67 -8.51
N TYR A 60 -12.03 -0.52 -8.27
CA TYR A 60 -12.23 0.69 -9.08
C TYR A 60 -11.08 0.97 -10.06
N SER A 61 -9.86 0.58 -9.71
CA SER A 61 -8.62 0.82 -10.46
C SER A 61 -7.72 -0.42 -10.39
N PRO A 62 -8.12 -1.55 -11.00
CA PRO A 62 -7.38 -2.81 -10.94
C PRO A 62 -5.94 -2.69 -11.44
N GLU A 63 -5.67 -1.81 -12.39
CA GLU A 63 -4.33 -1.55 -12.94
C GLU A 63 -3.33 -1.04 -11.90
N LEU A 64 -3.80 -0.31 -10.87
CA LEU A 64 -2.93 0.16 -9.79
C LEU A 64 -2.52 -0.97 -8.84
N VAL A 65 -3.36 -2.00 -8.72
CA VAL A 65 -3.19 -3.11 -7.78
C VAL A 65 -2.62 -4.36 -8.44
N ALA A 66 -2.69 -4.47 -9.77
CA ALA A 66 -2.19 -5.62 -10.53
C ALA A 66 -0.75 -6.06 -10.14
N PRO A 67 0.24 -5.15 -9.92
CA PRO A 67 1.58 -5.55 -9.48
C PRO A 67 1.66 -6.17 -8.07
N TYR A 68 0.57 -6.06 -7.30
CA TYR A 68 0.45 -6.44 -5.89
C TYR A 68 -0.68 -7.46 -5.66
N ALA A 69 -1.18 -8.09 -6.72
CA ALA A 69 -2.31 -9.00 -6.66
C ALA A 69 -2.07 -10.22 -5.73
N HIS A 70 -0.81 -10.63 -5.56
CA HIS A 70 -0.42 -11.69 -4.62
C HIS A 70 -0.73 -11.36 -3.15
N LEU A 71 -0.79 -10.07 -2.79
CA LEU A 71 -1.19 -9.63 -1.45
C LEU A 71 -2.70 -9.79 -1.19
N LEU A 72 -3.50 -9.94 -2.24
CA LEU A 72 -4.95 -10.10 -2.15
C LEU A 72 -5.41 -11.56 -2.26
N GLU A 73 -4.45 -12.50 -2.33
CA GLU A 73 -4.68 -13.91 -2.63
C GLU A 73 -5.45 -14.11 -3.94
N TRP A 74 -5.25 -13.19 -4.90
CA TRP A 74 -5.78 -13.33 -6.25
C TRP A 74 -4.85 -14.22 -7.06
N GLU A 75 -5.44 -15.19 -7.78
CA GLU A 75 -4.70 -15.90 -8.81
C GLU A 75 -4.32 -14.87 -9.88
N VAL A 76 -3.02 -14.66 -10.07
CA VAL A 76 -2.53 -13.88 -11.19
C VAL A 76 -2.48 -14.84 -12.37
N ASP A 77 -3.25 -14.58 -13.42
CA ASP A 77 -3.14 -15.36 -14.65
C ASP A 77 -1.67 -15.23 -15.14
N GLU A 78 -0.92 -16.33 -15.08
CA GLU A 78 0.46 -16.41 -15.59
C GLU A 78 0.42 -16.39 -17.13
N ASP A 79 0.44 -15.22 -17.75
CA ASP A 79 0.64 -15.03 -19.20
C ASP A 79 2.14 -14.90 -19.59
#